data_AF-A0A4R8TD93-F1
#
_entry.id   AF-A0A4R8TD93-F1
#
_cell.length_a   1.000
_cell.length_b   1.000
_cell.length_c   1.000
_cell.angle_alpha   90.00
_cell.angle_beta   90.00
_cell.angle_gamma   90.00
#
_symmetry.space_group_name_H-M   'P 1'
#
loop_
_entity.id
_entity.type
_entity.pdbx_description
1 polymer ?
#
loop_
_entity_poly.entity_id
_entity_poly.type
_entity_poly.pdbx_seq_one_letter_code
_entity_poly.pdbx_strand_id
1 'polypeptide(L)'
;MSRFTPINAKKQDGDKDTNLSFAAIILCPDKGLSLPLTPDWCPWIYPFDGQYPQYSNGIDPSRRAVSVKYGLYTLAGVGPDELQKRFNAANTLIKEKEDDVFLYVKMLNSIVAFLSDVEKKVTSTCESNSLRIMPIVLTIPRQWCVKFEAVCRQVVAQVFHHEPLNVFFVTDAAALANVILREHLGDIRKLGDHRSVLFLDFGAHSMNGSIFQIVYEGDQKYHFYQFGFIMGAGGGSNLWSYLVGERCAKLYQEKTGEPLSNEKLHAILSHFNKHKHILGPGYINSSLIVDQRHRIVLSPKELSTYYNMAHQGVWPMVKTALLTLKKYQKRMNPVVVATGGTVRHSALREQLRSSCNKVGLPPPVFAESEFDIANNSGKLARGAALAEGDRIT
;
A
#
# COMPACT_ATOMS: atom_id res chain seq x y z
N MET A 1 -6.17 -8.25 34.77
CA MET A 1 -7.02 -7.35 33.95
C MET A 1 -6.48 -5.93 34.07
N SER A 2 -5.63 -5.51 33.14
CA SER A 2 -5.15 -4.13 33.04
C SER A 2 -5.61 -3.55 31.70
N ARG A 3 -6.46 -2.52 31.76
CA ARG A 3 -7.05 -1.87 30.59
C ARG A 3 -5.96 -1.09 29.83
N PHE A 4 -5.79 -1.43 28.57
CA PHE A 4 -5.03 -0.67 27.59
C PHE A 4 -5.71 0.70 27.43
N THR A 5 -4.99 1.79 27.67
CA THR A 5 -5.48 3.15 27.38
C THR A 5 -4.65 3.68 26.21
N PRO A 6 -5.20 3.73 24.98
CA PRO A 6 -4.47 4.27 23.84
C PRO A 6 -4.22 5.77 24.04
N ILE A 7 -3.00 6.20 23.77
CA ILE A 7 -2.62 7.62 23.77
C ILE A 7 -3.35 8.27 22.58
N ASN A 8 -4.27 9.19 22.89
CA ASN A 8 -5.04 9.97 21.92
C ASN A 8 -4.08 10.79 21.03
N ALA A 9 -3.80 10.30 19.83
CA ALA A 9 -3.35 11.14 18.73
C ALA A 9 -4.53 12.05 18.35
N LYS A 10 -4.34 13.37 18.52
CA LYS A 10 -5.32 14.38 18.10
C LYS A 10 -5.72 14.13 16.64
N LYS A 11 -7.03 14.10 16.37
CA LYS A 11 -7.59 14.20 15.01
C LYS A 11 -7.00 15.45 14.34
N GLN A 12 -6.12 15.24 13.37
CA GLN A 12 -5.86 16.23 12.33
C GLN A 12 -6.53 15.73 11.06
N ASP A 13 -7.62 16.41 10.69
CA ASP A 13 -8.26 16.27 9.39
C ASP A 13 -7.26 16.73 8.30
N GLY A 14 -6.84 15.78 7.48
CA GLY A 14 -5.87 16.01 6.41
C GLY A 14 -5.57 14.71 5.70
N ASP A 15 -6.41 14.38 4.72
CA ASP A 15 -6.29 13.19 3.88
C ASP A 15 -4.98 13.26 3.06
N LYS A 16 -3.90 12.68 3.59
CA LYS A 16 -2.63 12.49 2.88
C LYS A 16 -2.50 11.01 2.53
N ASP A 17 -2.65 10.74 1.24
CA ASP A 17 -2.60 9.41 0.63
C ASP A 17 -1.13 8.91 0.54
N THR A 18 -0.47 8.69 1.68
CA THR A 18 0.91 8.19 1.75
C THR A 18 0.91 6.66 1.90
N ASN A 19 0.80 5.95 0.78
CA ASN A 19 0.73 4.48 0.72
C ASN A 19 2.13 3.80 0.67
N LEU A 20 3.05 4.19 1.55
CA LEU A 20 4.20 3.35 1.87
C LEU A 20 4.06 2.78 3.28
N SER A 21 3.65 1.52 3.34
CA SER A 21 3.73 0.68 4.53
C SER A 21 5.16 0.16 4.66
N PHE A 22 6.10 1.02 4.99
CA PHE A 22 7.24 0.53 5.77
C PHE A 22 6.72 0.44 7.20
N ALA A 23 6.86 -0.70 7.83
CA ALA A 23 6.68 -0.82 9.26
C ALA A 23 8.08 -0.98 9.82
N ALA A 24 8.47 -0.14 10.77
CA ALA A 24 9.55 -0.51 11.69
C ALA A 24 8.84 -0.76 13.01
N ILE A 25 8.72 -2.03 13.37
CA ILE A 25 8.15 -2.37 14.67
C ILE A 25 9.29 -2.56 15.63
N ILE A 26 9.13 -1.95 16.79
CA ILE A 26 10.06 -2.02 17.90
C ILE A 26 9.40 -2.85 18.98
N LEU A 27 9.86 -4.09 19.13
CA LEU A 27 9.37 -4.96 20.18
C LEU A 27 10.18 -4.70 21.46
N CYS A 28 9.51 -4.16 22.48
CA CYS A 28 10.03 -4.12 23.83
C CYS A 28 9.43 -5.31 24.61
N PRO A 29 10.19 -6.04 25.45
CA PRO A 29 9.79 -7.34 26.00
C PRO A 29 8.45 -7.37 26.74
N ASP A 30 7.95 -6.24 27.25
CA ASP A 30 6.75 -6.21 28.10
C ASP A 30 5.59 -5.34 27.59
N LYS A 31 5.79 -4.58 26.50
CA LYS A 31 4.82 -3.62 25.95
C LYS A 31 5.09 -3.41 24.46
N GLY A 32 4.44 -4.20 23.60
CA GLY A 32 4.55 -4.01 22.14
C GLY A 32 4.10 -2.59 21.75
N LEU A 33 5.04 -1.73 21.34
CA LEU A 33 4.75 -0.40 20.81
C LEU A 33 4.87 -0.48 19.29
N SER A 34 3.76 -0.26 18.58
CA SER A 34 3.79 -0.02 17.14
C SER A 34 3.93 1.48 16.90
N LEU A 35 5.01 1.88 16.23
CA LEU A 35 5.12 3.22 15.65
C LEU A 35 4.67 3.10 14.19
N PRO A 36 3.39 3.36 13.88
CA PRO A 36 2.98 3.37 12.50
C PRO A 36 3.77 4.44 11.76
N LEU A 37 4.10 4.17 10.50
CA LEU A 37 4.53 5.28 9.67
C LEU A 37 3.37 6.28 9.54
N THR A 38 3.47 7.39 10.27
CA THR A 38 2.52 8.49 10.32
C THR A 38 2.32 9.08 8.91
N PRO A 39 1.13 9.62 8.56
CA PRO A 39 0.86 10.33 7.30
C PRO A 39 1.78 11.54 7.02
N ASP A 40 2.67 11.90 7.95
CA ASP A 40 3.70 12.92 7.79
C ASP A 40 4.89 12.48 6.92
N TRP A 41 5.05 11.18 6.63
CA TRP A 41 6.13 10.73 5.75
C TRP A 41 5.75 10.79 4.28
N CYS A 42 6.41 11.67 3.55
CA CYS A 42 6.31 11.81 2.10
C CYS A 42 7.27 10.79 1.44
N PRO A 43 6.80 9.67 0.85
CA PRO A 43 7.69 8.62 0.37
C PRO A 43 8.07 8.86 -1.11
N TRP A 44 8.43 10.10 -1.42
CA TRP A 44 8.79 10.57 -2.75
C TRP A 44 10.26 11.00 -2.77
N ILE A 45 10.98 10.59 -3.80
CA ILE A 45 12.40 10.81 -4.00
C ILE A 45 12.65 11.40 -5.39
N TYR A 46 13.82 11.98 -5.60
CA TYR A 46 14.16 12.79 -6.77
C TYR A 46 15.48 12.34 -7.42
N PRO A 47 15.51 11.10 -7.95
CA PRO A 47 16.75 10.47 -8.40
C PRO A 47 17.27 11.03 -9.74
N PHE A 48 16.46 11.79 -10.47
CA PHE A 48 16.82 12.35 -11.77
C PHE A 48 17.52 13.71 -11.69
N ASP A 49 17.48 14.34 -10.52
CA ASP A 49 18.05 15.68 -10.37
C ASP A 49 19.53 15.59 -10.02
N GLY A 50 20.32 16.48 -10.60
CA GLY A 50 21.70 16.73 -10.19
C GLY A 50 21.82 17.50 -8.87
N GLN A 51 20.70 17.96 -8.30
CA GLN A 51 20.66 18.79 -7.09
C GLN A 51 20.41 17.94 -5.83
N TYR A 52 21.19 18.22 -4.77
CA TYR A 52 20.99 17.66 -3.43
C TYR A 52 20.15 18.61 -2.57
N PRO A 53 19.30 18.08 -1.66
CA PRO A 53 19.10 16.67 -1.35
C PRO A 53 18.17 15.97 -2.35
N GLN A 54 18.40 14.68 -2.59
CA GLN A 54 17.61 13.83 -3.50
C GLN A 54 16.36 13.22 -2.81
N TYR A 55 16.12 13.62 -1.56
CA TYR A 55 14.93 13.38 -0.77
C TYR A 55 14.54 14.69 -0.07
N SER A 56 13.25 14.96 0.05
CA SER A 56 12.74 16.06 0.87
C SER A 56 11.46 15.63 1.61
N ASN A 57 11.25 16.19 2.79
CA ASN A 57 10.03 15.95 3.55
C ASN A 57 8.88 16.77 2.95
N GLY A 58 8.28 16.25 1.87
CA GLY A 58 7.25 16.91 1.09
C GLY A 58 7.41 16.62 -0.40
N ILE A 59 6.42 17.00 -1.21
CA ILE A 59 6.58 16.93 -2.67
C ILE A 59 7.02 18.32 -3.16
N ASP A 60 8.22 18.41 -3.70
CA ASP A 60 8.66 19.52 -4.53
C ASP A 60 7.97 19.42 -5.92
N PRO A 61 7.11 20.40 -6.27
CA PRO A 61 6.36 20.37 -7.52
C PRO A 61 7.25 20.61 -8.76
N SER A 62 8.44 21.20 -8.60
CA SER A 62 9.34 21.50 -9.73
C SER A 62 10.16 20.30 -10.19
N ARG A 63 10.25 19.28 -9.32
CA ARG A 63 11.14 18.13 -9.49
C ARG A 63 10.36 16.89 -9.90
N ARG A 64 10.99 16.00 -10.66
CA ARG A 64 10.38 14.72 -11.06
C ARG A 64 10.38 13.75 -9.88
N ALA A 65 9.24 13.62 -9.21
CA ALA A 65 9.07 12.73 -8.08
C ALA A 65 8.93 11.25 -8.48
N VAL A 66 9.60 10.38 -7.75
CA VAL A 66 9.52 8.92 -7.83
C VAL A 66 9.11 8.36 -6.48
N SER A 67 8.16 7.43 -6.41
CA SER A 67 7.85 6.75 -5.16
C SER A 67 9.02 5.86 -4.73
N VAL A 68 9.37 5.88 -3.44
CA VAL A 68 10.39 4.98 -2.86
C VAL A 68 10.12 3.51 -3.20
N LYS A 69 8.84 3.09 -3.23
CA LYS A 69 8.48 1.71 -3.60
C LYS A 69 8.96 1.36 -5.02
N TYR A 70 8.78 2.28 -5.98
CA TYR A 70 9.29 2.11 -7.34
C TYR A 70 10.81 2.18 -7.42
N GLY A 71 11.46 3.00 -6.60
CA GLY A 71 12.92 2.98 -6.49
C GLY A 71 13.46 1.62 -6.04
N LEU A 72 12.83 0.97 -5.07
CA LEU A 72 13.21 -0.38 -4.61
C LEU A 72 13.04 -1.44 -5.69
N TYR A 73 12.00 -1.32 -6.53
CA TYR A 73 11.86 -2.16 -7.73
C TYR A 73 13.07 -2.03 -8.67
N THR A 74 13.55 -0.81 -8.90
CA THR A 74 14.75 -0.57 -9.71
C THR A 74 16.03 -1.07 -9.03
N LEU A 75 16.16 -0.93 -7.70
CA LEU A 75 17.35 -1.38 -6.96
C LEU A 75 17.47 -2.90 -6.88
N ALA A 76 16.35 -3.63 -6.78
CA ALA A 76 16.32 -5.09 -6.70
C ALA A 76 16.78 -5.80 -7.98
N GLY A 77 16.98 -5.06 -9.09
CA GLY A 77 17.51 -5.61 -10.33
C GLY A 77 16.57 -6.63 -10.99
N VAL A 78 15.28 -6.58 -10.69
CA VAL A 78 14.25 -7.34 -11.40
C VAL A 78 14.06 -6.76 -12.80
N GLY A 79 14.15 -7.61 -13.83
CA GLY A 79 13.91 -7.20 -15.20
C GLY A 79 12.44 -6.85 -15.48
N PRO A 80 12.14 -6.15 -16.59
CA PRO A 80 10.76 -5.83 -16.99
C PRO A 80 9.84 -7.05 -17.12
N ASP A 81 10.39 -8.20 -17.48
CA ASP A 81 9.67 -9.47 -17.58
C ASP A 81 9.34 -10.06 -16.19
N GLU A 82 10.23 -9.90 -15.20
CA GLU A 82 10.03 -10.36 -13.81
C GLU A 82 9.05 -9.46 -13.05
N LEU A 83 9.02 -8.16 -13.35
CA LEU A 83 8.03 -7.22 -12.81
C LEU A 83 6.60 -7.53 -13.26
N GLN A 84 6.44 -8.40 -14.28
CA GLN A 84 5.22 -8.53 -15.07
C GLN A 84 4.86 -7.19 -15.74
N LYS A 85 4.03 -7.19 -16.78
CA LYS A 85 3.51 -5.97 -17.47
C LYS A 85 2.65 -5.04 -16.56
N ARG A 86 2.78 -5.11 -15.23
CA ARG A 86 1.86 -4.61 -14.22
C ARG A 86 2.45 -3.45 -13.38
N PHE A 87 3.74 -3.16 -13.51
CA PHE A 87 4.40 -2.01 -12.88
C PHE A 87 5.04 -1.09 -13.93
N ASN A 88 4.22 -0.55 -14.85
CA ASN A 88 4.70 0.26 -15.97
C ASN A 88 5.61 1.43 -15.54
N ALA A 89 5.28 2.10 -14.43
CA ALA A 89 6.13 3.14 -13.86
C ALA A 89 7.54 2.63 -13.50
N ALA A 90 7.66 1.44 -12.90
CA ALA A 90 8.96 0.84 -12.58
C ALA A 90 9.71 0.40 -13.85
N ASN A 91 9.00 -0.12 -14.85
CA ASN A 91 9.60 -0.50 -16.14
C ASN A 91 10.20 0.71 -16.87
N THR A 92 9.54 1.88 -16.83
CA THR A 92 10.09 3.12 -17.37
C THR A 92 11.38 3.51 -16.63
N LEU A 93 11.39 3.47 -15.29
CA LEU A 93 12.58 3.78 -14.49
C LEU A 93 13.74 2.82 -14.75
N ILE A 94 13.45 1.54 -15.00
CA ILE A 94 14.48 0.54 -15.33
C ILE A 94 15.12 0.83 -16.69
N LYS A 95 14.32 1.20 -17.69
CA LYS A 95 14.86 1.62 -18.99
C LYS A 95 15.71 2.88 -18.87
N GLU A 96 15.24 3.88 -18.13
CA GLU A 96 15.99 5.12 -17.89
C GLU A 96 17.32 4.87 -17.13
N LYS A 97 17.41 3.81 -16.31
CA LYS A 97 18.66 3.38 -15.67
C LYS A 97 19.68 2.85 -16.68
N GLU A 98 19.24 2.24 -17.77
CA GLU A 98 20.15 1.78 -18.84
C GLU A 98 20.84 2.99 -19.50
N ASP A 99 20.18 4.15 -19.52
CA ASP A 99 20.70 5.40 -20.09
C ASP A 99 21.49 6.27 -19.08
N ASP A 100 21.22 6.19 -17.76
CA ASP A 100 21.97 6.89 -16.70
C ASP A 100 22.62 5.90 -15.70
N VAL A 101 23.93 5.66 -15.90
CA VAL A 101 24.76 4.77 -15.07
C VAL A 101 24.75 5.16 -13.58
N PHE A 102 24.54 6.44 -13.26
CA PHE A 102 24.51 6.92 -11.87
C PHE A 102 23.11 6.89 -11.25
N LEU A 103 22.04 6.65 -12.03
CA LEU A 103 20.66 6.65 -11.52
C LEU A 103 20.47 5.67 -10.37
N TYR A 104 21.15 4.51 -10.42
CA TYR A 104 21.14 3.54 -9.34
C TYR A 104 21.65 4.13 -8.02
N VAL A 105 22.80 4.82 -8.05
CA VAL A 105 23.43 5.42 -6.87
C VAL A 105 22.56 6.54 -6.32
N LYS A 106 22.03 7.41 -7.21
CA LYS A 106 21.12 8.50 -6.82
C LYS A 106 19.85 7.95 -6.15
N MET A 107 19.28 6.88 -6.71
CA MET A 107 18.12 6.19 -6.14
C MET A 107 18.40 5.63 -4.75
N LEU A 108 19.52 4.91 -4.59
CA LEU A 108 19.93 4.33 -3.31
C LEU A 108 20.13 5.42 -2.26
N ASN A 109 20.87 6.48 -2.57
CA ASN A 109 21.11 7.59 -1.67
C ASN A 109 19.81 8.27 -1.23
N SER A 110 18.86 8.42 -2.16
CA SER A 110 17.55 9.01 -1.83
C SER A 110 16.74 8.13 -0.87
N ILE A 111 16.77 6.81 -1.07
CA ILE A 111 16.09 5.85 -0.19
C ILE A 111 16.75 5.80 1.19
N VAL A 112 18.08 5.82 1.24
CA VAL A 112 18.85 5.92 2.50
C VAL A 112 18.50 7.21 3.23
N ALA A 113 18.42 8.35 2.55
CA ALA A 113 18.04 9.62 3.15
C ALA A 113 16.61 9.58 3.72
N PHE A 114 15.65 9.05 2.96
CA PHE A 114 14.28 8.84 3.44
C PHE A 114 14.25 7.96 4.70
N LEU A 115 14.92 6.81 4.67
CA LEU A 115 14.95 5.90 5.82
C LEU A 115 15.70 6.48 7.02
N SER A 116 16.71 7.33 6.79
CA SER A 116 17.45 8.00 7.87
C SER A 116 16.54 8.97 8.63
N ASP A 117 15.64 9.66 7.95
CA ASP A 117 14.65 10.51 8.61
C ASP A 117 13.57 9.69 9.34
N VAL A 118 13.26 8.49 8.85
CA VAL A 118 12.44 7.52 9.59
C VAL A 118 13.15 7.06 10.86
N GLU A 119 14.41 6.64 10.75
CA GLU A 119 15.25 6.18 11.85
C GLU A 119 15.34 7.22 12.96
N LYS A 120 15.73 8.47 12.64
CA LYS A 120 15.83 9.55 13.63
C LYS A 120 14.55 9.73 14.44
N LYS A 121 13.40 9.68 13.77
CA LYS A 121 12.10 9.86 14.42
C LYS A 121 11.77 8.67 15.32
N VAL A 122 12.06 7.47 14.85
CA VAL A 122 11.89 6.22 15.58
C VAL A 122 12.78 6.22 16.84
N THR A 123 14.07 6.50 16.70
CA THR A 123 15.06 6.57 17.79
C THR A 123 14.66 7.62 18.82
N SER A 124 14.32 8.84 18.40
CA SER A 124 13.83 9.90 19.30
C SER A 124 12.59 9.47 20.09
N THR A 125 11.67 8.71 19.47
CA THR A 125 10.48 8.21 20.14
C THR A 125 10.84 7.10 21.14
N CYS A 126 11.75 6.20 20.79
CA CYS A 126 12.25 5.16 21.68
C CYS A 126 12.92 5.76 22.93
N GLU A 127 13.83 6.71 22.75
CA GLU A 127 14.52 7.41 23.83
C GLU A 127 13.52 8.07 24.78
N SER A 128 12.55 8.81 24.22
CA SER A 128 11.50 9.50 25.00
C SER A 128 10.63 8.55 25.82
N ASN A 129 10.53 7.28 25.42
CA ASN A 129 9.72 6.26 26.09
C ASN A 129 10.56 5.20 26.83
N SER A 130 11.88 5.37 26.91
CA SER A 130 12.80 4.37 27.48
C SER A 130 12.67 2.98 26.85
N LEU A 131 12.55 2.93 25.52
CA LEU A 131 12.42 1.70 24.73
C LEU A 131 13.68 1.44 23.92
N ARG A 132 13.92 0.17 23.55
CA ARG A 132 14.98 -0.24 22.63
C ARG A 132 14.41 -0.94 21.40
N ILE A 133 15.07 -0.78 20.27
CA ILE A 133 14.75 -1.48 19.02
C ILE A 133 15.32 -2.90 19.11
N MET A 134 14.47 -3.93 19.04
CA MET A 134 14.91 -5.34 19.10
C MET A 134 14.98 -5.99 17.71
N PRO A 135 13.88 -6.39 17.05
CA PRO A 135 13.90 -6.60 15.61
C PRO A 135 13.25 -5.44 14.86
N ILE A 136 13.40 -5.42 13.54
CA ILE A 136 12.64 -4.57 12.63
C ILE A 136 11.85 -5.49 11.71
N VAL A 137 10.58 -5.18 11.47
CA VAL A 137 9.68 -6.04 10.70
C VAL A 137 9.03 -5.24 9.60
N LEU A 138 9.38 -5.54 8.36
CA LEU A 138 8.88 -4.82 7.19
C LEU A 138 7.65 -5.52 6.62
N THR A 139 6.62 -4.75 6.27
CA THR A 139 5.53 -5.26 5.45
C THR A 139 5.90 -5.24 3.98
N ILE A 140 5.68 -6.35 3.28
CA ILE A 140 5.99 -6.48 1.86
C ILE A 140 4.79 -6.96 1.04
N PRO A 141 4.64 -6.46 -0.19
CA PRO A 141 3.62 -6.94 -1.09
C PRO A 141 4.01 -8.34 -1.60
N ARG A 142 3.03 -9.18 -1.90
CA ARG A 142 3.28 -10.61 -2.22
C ARG A 142 4.22 -10.81 -3.42
N GLN A 143 4.27 -9.86 -4.34
CA GLN A 143 5.06 -9.94 -5.56
C GLN A 143 6.56 -9.75 -5.32
N TRP A 144 6.96 -9.29 -4.13
CA TRP A 144 8.37 -9.15 -3.79
C TRP A 144 8.98 -10.52 -3.51
N CYS A 145 10.07 -10.82 -4.20
CA CYS A 145 10.83 -12.06 -4.04
C CYS A 145 12.05 -11.84 -3.15
N VAL A 146 12.82 -12.90 -2.92
CA VAL A 146 14.03 -12.89 -2.07
C VAL A 146 15.06 -11.81 -2.47
N LYS A 147 15.12 -11.42 -3.75
CA LYS A 147 16.00 -10.31 -4.21
C LYS A 147 15.59 -8.97 -3.60
N PHE A 148 14.29 -8.69 -3.51
CA PHE A 148 13.79 -7.47 -2.88
C PHE A 148 14.03 -7.46 -1.38
N GLU A 149 13.74 -8.59 -0.74
CA GLU A 149 13.97 -8.74 0.70
C GLU A 149 15.45 -8.52 1.02
N ALA A 150 16.37 -9.04 0.21
CA ALA A 150 17.81 -8.81 0.39
C ALA A 150 18.17 -7.31 0.33
N VAL A 151 17.69 -6.59 -0.69
CA VAL A 151 17.93 -5.13 -0.81
C VAL A 151 17.33 -4.37 0.37
N CYS A 152 16.07 -4.63 0.71
CA CYS A 152 15.40 -3.96 1.82
C CYS A 152 16.09 -4.24 3.15
N ARG A 153 16.45 -5.51 3.39
CA ARG A 153 17.17 -5.96 4.59
C ARG A 153 18.50 -5.22 4.72
N GLN A 154 19.29 -5.16 3.65
CA GLN A 154 20.59 -4.50 3.67
C GLN A 154 20.47 -3.00 3.94
N VAL A 155 19.60 -2.30 3.21
CA VAL A 155 19.44 -0.85 3.34
C VAL A 155 18.89 -0.47 4.71
N VAL A 156 17.88 -1.19 5.21
CA VAL A 156 17.29 -0.94 6.53
C VAL A 156 18.29 -1.25 7.64
N ALA A 157 18.98 -2.38 7.58
CA ALA A 157 20.01 -2.75 8.55
C ALA A 157 21.12 -1.68 8.63
N GLN A 158 21.58 -1.20 7.47
CA GLN A 158 22.59 -0.13 7.41
C GLN A 158 22.11 1.16 8.06
N VAL A 159 20.89 1.62 7.72
CA VAL A 159 20.36 2.90 8.20
C VAL A 159 20.04 2.85 9.69
N PHE A 160 19.45 1.76 10.18
CA PHE A 160 19.06 1.60 11.58
C PHE A 160 20.21 1.07 12.45
N HIS A 161 21.43 0.94 11.91
CA HIS A 161 22.59 0.38 12.60
C HIS A 161 22.28 -0.96 13.27
N HIS A 162 21.57 -1.83 12.54
CA HIS A 162 21.05 -3.09 13.06
C HIS A 162 21.63 -4.30 12.32
N GLU A 163 21.62 -5.45 12.97
CA GLU A 163 22.02 -6.71 12.34
C GLU A 163 21.00 -7.10 11.25
N PRO A 164 21.44 -7.41 10.01
CA PRO A 164 20.55 -7.83 8.93
C PRO A 164 19.64 -9.02 9.29
N LEU A 165 20.11 -9.93 10.16
CA LEU A 165 19.36 -11.09 10.63
C LEU A 165 18.16 -10.72 11.51
N ASN A 166 18.15 -9.51 12.07
CA ASN A 166 17.06 -9.00 12.89
C ASN A 166 16.05 -8.16 12.08
N VAL A 167 16.14 -8.19 10.75
CA VAL A 167 15.16 -7.58 9.84
C VAL A 167 14.29 -8.66 9.19
N PHE A 168 13.03 -8.72 9.63
CA PHE A 168 12.04 -9.70 9.22
C PHE A 168 11.03 -9.12 8.24
N PHE A 169 10.28 -10.01 7.60
CA PHE A 169 9.31 -9.67 6.57
C PHE A 169 7.97 -10.34 6.85
N VAL A 170 6.92 -9.56 6.78
CA VAL A 170 5.53 -10.03 6.87
C VAL A 170 4.80 -9.56 5.62
N THR A 171 4.00 -10.41 4.99
CA THR A 171 3.23 -9.96 3.82
C THR A 171 2.13 -8.98 4.24
N ASP A 172 1.78 -8.01 3.38
CA ASP A 172 0.70 -7.05 3.65
C ASP A 172 -0.60 -7.75 4.07
N ALA A 173 -0.95 -8.87 3.41
CA ALA A 173 -2.14 -9.65 3.73
C ALA A 173 -2.06 -10.34 5.10
N ALA A 174 -0.88 -10.82 5.50
CA ALA A 174 -0.67 -11.44 6.81
C ALA A 174 -0.67 -10.40 7.94
N ALA A 175 -0.07 -9.23 7.71
CA ALA A 175 -0.14 -8.12 8.64
C ALA A 175 -1.59 -7.68 8.85
N LEU A 176 -2.35 -7.51 7.76
CA LEU A 176 -3.77 -7.19 7.83
C LEU A 176 -4.59 -8.22 8.62
N ALA A 177 -4.36 -9.51 8.37
CA ALA A 177 -5.05 -10.56 9.09
C ALA A 177 -4.73 -10.51 10.58
N ASN A 178 -3.47 -10.27 10.96
CA ASN A 178 -3.08 -10.17 12.37
C ASN A 178 -3.77 -9.02 13.08
N VAL A 179 -3.88 -7.83 12.48
CA VAL A 179 -4.56 -6.71 13.15
C VAL A 179 -6.07 -6.96 13.26
N ILE A 180 -6.72 -7.41 12.19
CA ILE A 180 -8.19 -7.60 12.21
C ILE A 180 -8.58 -8.80 13.08
N LEU A 181 -7.92 -9.95 12.92
CA LEU A 181 -8.28 -11.14 13.69
C LEU A 181 -7.89 -11.04 15.16
N ARG A 182 -6.92 -10.20 15.54
CA ARG A 182 -6.57 -10.02 16.96
C ARG A 182 -7.44 -9.00 17.67
N GLU A 183 -7.78 -7.92 16.99
CA GLU A 183 -8.36 -6.74 17.62
C GLU A 183 -9.84 -6.54 17.26
N HIS A 184 -10.26 -7.08 16.11
CA HIS A 184 -11.61 -6.89 15.54
C HIS A 184 -12.33 -8.20 15.24
N LEU A 185 -11.88 -9.32 15.81
CA LEU A 185 -12.58 -10.61 15.66
C LEU A 185 -14.01 -10.57 16.18
N GLY A 186 -14.26 -9.78 17.23
CA GLY A 186 -15.62 -9.54 17.74
C GLY A 186 -16.55 -8.97 16.67
N ASP A 187 -16.04 -8.08 15.81
CA ASP A 187 -16.83 -7.49 14.73
C ASP A 187 -17.10 -8.51 13.61
N ILE A 188 -16.12 -9.36 13.29
CA ILE A 188 -16.34 -10.50 12.37
C ILE A 188 -17.39 -11.46 12.93
N ARG A 189 -17.34 -11.79 14.23
CA ARG A 189 -18.29 -12.71 14.88
C ARG A 189 -19.73 -12.17 14.89
N LYS A 190 -19.93 -10.86 14.93
CA LYS A 190 -21.27 -10.24 14.82
C LYS A 190 -21.92 -10.48 13.46
N LEU A 191 -21.12 -10.72 12.42
CA LEU A 191 -21.60 -11.01 11.06
C LEU A 191 -21.98 -12.49 10.87
N GLY A 192 -21.53 -13.37 11.76
CA GLY A 192 -21.86 -14.79 11.78
C GLY A 192 -20.73 -15.66 12.37
N ASP A 193 -20.97 -16.97 12.50
CA ASP A 193 -19.93 -17.96 12.86
C ASP A 193 -19.01 -18.20 11.65
N HIS A 194 -18.26 -17.16 11.25
CA HIS A 194 -17.30 -17.24 10.15
C HIS A 194 -16.04 -17.96 10.62
N ARG A 195 -15.67 -19.03 9.91
CA ARG A 195 -14.46 -19.84 10.18
C ARG A 195 -13.43 -19.73 9.07
N SER A 196 -13.73 -19.00 8.00
CA SER A 196 -12.76 -18.63 6.98
C SER A 196 -12.95 -17.17 6.57
N VAL A 197 -11.84 -16.46 6.41
CA VAL A 197 -11.82 -15.05 6.02
C VAL A 197 -10.85 -14.89 4.86
N LEU A 198 -11.34 -14.33 3.76
CA LEU A 198 -10.47 -13.81 2.69
C LEU A 198 -10.21 -12.34 2.96
N PHE A 199 -8.96 -11.99 3.25
CA PHE A 199 -8.51 -10.61 3.33
C PHE A 199 -8.05 -10.12 1.97
N LEU A 200 -8.53 -8.94 1.55
CA LEU A 200 -8.12 -8.24 0.33
C LEU A 200 -7.70 -6.82 0.69
N ASP A 201 -6.43 -6.49 0.49
CA ASP A 201 -5.88 -5.15 0.66
C ASP A 201 -5.65 -4.50 -0.70
N PHE A 202 -6.52 -3.56 -1.09
CA PHE A 202 -6.38 -2.75 -2.29
C PHE A 202 -5.60 -1.47 -1.98
N GLY A 203 -4.28 -1.58 -1.95
CA GLY A 203 -3.36 -0.45 -1.83
C GLY A 203 -3.26 0.39 -3.11
N ALA A 204 -2.41 1.42 -3.07
CA ALA A 204 -2.23 2.30 -4.22
C ALA A 204 -1.38 1.70 -5.35
N HIS A 205 -0.43 0.82 -5.01
CA HIS A 205 0.52 0.20 -5.97
C HIS A 205 0.22 -1.27 -6.28
N SER A 206 -0.55 -1.92 -5.42
CA SER A 206 -0.84 -3.35 -5.54
C SER A 206 -2.11 -3.70 -4.77
N MET A 207 -2.76 -4.77 -5.20
CA MET A 207 -3.70 -5.53 -4.38
C MET A 207 -2.98 -6.75 -3.82
N ASN A 208 -3.13 -7.01 -2.52
CA ASN A 208 -2.66 -8.21 -1.84
C ASN A 208 -3.85 -8.96 -1.24
N GLY A 209 -3.76 -10.28 -1.14
CA GLY A 209 -4.80 -11.06 -0.49
C GLY A 209 -4.32 -12.39 0.05
N SER A 210 -5.08 -12.93 1.01
CA SER A 210 -4.81 -14.23 1.60
C SER A 210 -6.04 -14.76 2.31
N ILE A 211 -6.18 -16.09 2.37
CA ILE A 211 -7.27 -16.75 3.06
C ILE A 211 -6.76 -17.26 4.41
N PHE A 212 -7.54 -17.03 5.45
CA PHE A 212 -7.27 -17.50 6.81
C PHE A 212 -8.43 -18.36 7.30
N GLN A 213 -8.11 -19.39 8.06
CA GLN A 213 -9.07 -20.21 8.79
C GLN A 213 -9.02 -19.77 10.25
N ILE A 214 -10.19 -19.63 10.86
CA ILE A 214 -10.33 -19.36 12.29
C ILE A 214 -10.83 -20.64 12.96
N VAL A 215 -10.10 -21.08 13.97
CA VAL A 215 -10.43 -22.23 14.81
C VAL A 215 -10.77 -21.68 16.19
N TYR A 216 -12.01 -21.87 16.61
CA TYR A 216 -12.49 -21.42 17.92
C TYR A 216 -12.32 -22.54 18.95
N GLU A 217 -11.75 -22.20 20.10
CA GLU A 217 -11.67 -23.05 21.29
C GLU A 217 -12.55 -22.44 22.38
N GLY A 218 -13.86 -22.67 22.25
CA GLY A 218 -14.87 -22.01 23.07
C GLY A 218 -15.03 -20.51 22.76
N ASP A 219 -15.56 -19.76 23.73
CA ASP A 219 -15.99 -18.38 23.48
C ASP A 219 -14.83 -17.38 23.47
N GLN A 220 -13.73 -17.68 24.16
CA GLN A 220 -12.65 -16.72 24.46
C GLN A 220 -11.33 -17.03 23.76
N LYS A 221 -11.10 -18.28 23.33
CA LYS A 221 -9.85 -18.68 22.67
C LYS A 221 -10.09 -18.96 21.20
N TYR A 222 -9.12 -18.56 20.39
CA TYR A 222 -9.12 -18.83 18.97
C TYR A 222 -7.68 -18.90 18.46
N HIS A 223 -7.52 -19.65 17.39
CA HIS A 223 -6.31 -19.69 16.59
C HIS A 223 -6.69 -19.37 15.15
N PHE A 224 -5.77 -18.76 14.42
CA PHE A 224 -5.96 -18.58 13.00
C PHE A 224 -4.72 -19.01 12.22
N TYR A 225 -4.98 -19.62 11.07
CA TYR A 225 -3.96 -20.18 10.23
C TYR A 225 -4.18 -19.67 8.82
N GLN A 226 -3.11 -19.18 8.21
CA GLN A 226 -3.14 -18.90 6.80
C GLN A 226 -3.27 -20.23 6.05
N PHE A 227 -4.24 -20.35 5.15
CA PHE A 227 -4.37 -21.54 4.32
C PHE A 227 -4.63 -21.17 2.86
N GLY A 228 -4.10 -21.98 1.95
CA GLY A 228 -4.07 -21.64 0.53
C GLY A 228 -2.90 -20.71 0.17
N PHE A 229 -3.00 -20.08 -0.99
CA PHE A 229 -1.93 -19.24 -1.54
C PHE A 229 -2.11 -17.77 -1.17
N ILE A 230 -1.02 -17.12 -0.77
CA ILE A 230 -0.95 -15.67 -0.71
C ILE A 230 -0.92 -15.15 -2.15
N MET A 231 -1.77 -14.18 -2.43
CA MET A 231 -1.92 -13.60 -3.76
C MET A 231 -1.60 -12.12 -3.77
N GLY A 232 -1.24 -11.63 -4.95
CA GLY A 232 -1.23 -10.22 -5.22
C GLY A 232 -1.15 -9.91 -6.70
N ALA A 233 -1.55 -8.70 -7.06
CA ALA A 233 -1.32 -8.11 -8.37
C ALA A 233 -0.85 -6.66 -8.25
N GLY A 234 0.10 -6.25 -9.11
CA GLY A 234 0.41 -4.83 -9.31
C GLY A 234 -0.78 -4.10 -9.94
N GLY A 235 -0.94 -2.82 -9.59
CA GLY A 235 -2.05 -1.99 -10.06
C GLY A 235 -2.49 -0.96 -9.01
N GLY A 236 -3.74 -0.53 -9.08
CA GLY A 236 -4.32 0.35 -8.07
C GLY A 236 -4.25 1.84 -8.41
N SER A 237 -4.55 2.68 -7.42
CA SER A 237 -4.78 4.11 -7.64
C SER A 237 -3.54 4.92 -8.07
N ASN A 238 -2.32 4.49 -7.72
CA ASN A 238 -1.09 5.16 -8.19
C ASN A 238 -0.78 4.81 -9.64
N LEU A 239 -1.07 3.58 -10.09
CA LEU A 239 -0.96 3.25 -11.52
C LEU A 239 -2.01 4.02 -12.33
N TRP A 240 -3.21 4.19 -11.79
CA TRP A 240 -4.24 5.02 -12.43
C TRP A 240 -3.77 6.48 -12.57
N SER A 241 -3.20 7.05 -11.50
CA SER A 241 -2.63 8.41 -11.51
C SER A 241 -1.50 8.55 -12.53
N TYR A 242 -0.62 7.56 -12.61
CA TYR A 242 0.47 7.52 -13.59
C TYR A 242 -0.06 7.54 -15.03
N LEU A 243 -1.00 6.66 -15.37
CA LEU A 243 -1.60 6.59 -16.72
C LEU A 243 -2.33 7.88 -17.10
N VAL A 244 -3.03 8.50 -16.14
CA VAL A 244 -3.66 9.81 -16.31
C VAL A 244 -2.60 10.88 -16.58
N GLY A 245 -1.50 10.90 -15.81
CA GLY A 245 -0.39 11.84 -15.98
C GLY A 245 0.28 11.73 -17.36
N GLU A 246 0.60 10.52 -17.81
CA GLU A 246 1.15 10.27 -19.15
C GLU A 246 0.22 10.79 -20.24
N ARG A 247 -1.09 10.55 -20.10
CA ARG A 247 -2.07 11.05 -21.07
C ARG A 247 -2.16 12.57 -21.06
N CYS A 248 -2.17 13.20 -19.88
CA CYS A 248 -2.18 14.65 -19.74
C CYS A 248 -0.97 15.28 -20.44
N ALA A 249 0.23 14.74 -20.20
CA ALA A 249 1.47 15.21 -20.83
C ALA A 249 1.42 15.08 -22.36
N LYS A 250 0.97 13.93 -22.85
CA LYS A 250 0.83 13.68 -24.30
C LYS A 250 -0.17 14.63 -24.97
N LEU A 251 -1.36 14.80 -24.39
CA LEU A 251 -2.38 15.73 -24.91
C LEU A 251 -1.90 17.18 -24.89
N TYR A 252 -1.16 17.56 -23.85
CA TYR A 252 -0.60 18.89 -23.76
C TYR A 252 0.41 19.16 -24.87
N GLN A 253 1.35 18.24 -25.08
CA GLN A 253 2.33 18.31 -26.17
C GLN A 253 1.66 18.34 -27.55
N GLU A 254 0.64 17.49 -27.78
CA GLU A 254 -0.11 17.44 -29.03
C GLU A 254 -0.84 18.76 -29.34
N LYS A 255 -1.36 19.44 -28.32
CA LYS A 255 -2.13 20.70 -28.51
C LYS A 255 -1.30 21.97 -28.51
N THR A 256 -0.19 22.00 -27.77
CA THR A 256 0.59 23.22 -27.53
C THR A 256 1.92 23.23 -28.28
N GLY A 257 2.42 22.06 -28.69
CA GLY A 257 3.78 21.91 -29.22
C GLY A 257 4.88 21.94 -28.14
N GLU A 258 4.52 22.12 -26.86
CA GLU A 258 5.45 22.22 -25.75
C GLU A 258 5.31 21.06 -24.75
N PRO A 259 6.39 20.63 -24.09
CA PRO A 259 6.32 19.61 -23.05
C PRO A 259 5.57 20.14 -21.82
N LEU A 260 4.84 19.26 -21.14
CA LEU A 260 4.17 19.60 -19.90
C LEU A 260 5.20 19.75 -18.77
N SER A 261 5.27 20.91 -18.13
CA SER A 261 6.19 21.13 -17.00
C SER A 261 5.84 20.26 -15.78
N ASN A 262 6.84 19.96 -14.95
CA ASN A 262 6.66 19.18 -13.73
C ASN A 262 5.67 19.85 -12.76
N GLU A 263 5.74 21.17 -12.61
CA GLU A 263 4.86 21.93 -11.72
C GLU A 263 3.40 21.80 -12.16
N LYS A 264 3.16 21.90 -13.46
CA LYS A 264 1.82 21.78 -14.02
C LYS A 264 1.30 20.35 -13.92
N LEU A 265 2.14 19.36 -14.24
CA LEU A 265 1.81 17.94 -14.05
C LEU A 265 1.49 17.64 -12.58
N HIS A 266 2.29 18.16 -11.65
CA HIS A 266 2.06 18.02 -10.22
C HIS A 266 0.72 18.64 -9.81
N ALA A 267 0.41 19.86 -10.25
CA ALA A 267 -0.86 20.50 -9.95
C ALA A 267 -2.07 19.68 -10.47
N ILE A 268 -1.98 19.15 -11.69
CA ILE A 268 -3.00 18.29 -12.28
C ILE A 268 -3.16 17.00 -11.47
N LEU A 269 -2.06 16.30 -11.15
CA LEU A 269 -2.09 15.04 -10.42
C LEU A 269 -2.51 15.21 -8.96
N SER A 270 -2.15 16.32 -8.32
CA SER A 270 -2.61 16.66 -6.97
C SER A 270 -4.12 16.92 -6.96
N HIS A 271 -4.64 17.66 -7.94
CA HIS A 271 -6.08 17.85 -8.11
C HIS A 271 -6.79 16.52 -8.38
N PHE A 272 -6.25 15.71 -9.30
CA PHE A 272 -6.79 14.39 -9.61
C PHE A 272 -6.82 13.49 -8.37
N ASN A 273 -5.72 13.35 -7.63
CA ASN A 273 -5.64 12.47 -6.46
C ASN A 273 -6.60 12.89 -5.34
N LYS A 274 -6.81 14.19 -5.15
CA LYS A 274 -7.79 14.71 -4.19
C LYS A 274 -9.23 14.31 -4.56
N HIS A 275 -9.56 14.25 -5.85
CA HIS A 275 -10.94 14.01 -6.33
C HIS A 275 -11.14 12.63 -6.95
N LYS A 276 -10.14 11.75 -6.98
CA LYS A 276 -10.21 10.45 -7.67
C LYS A 276 -11.33 9.55 -7.17
N HIS A 277 -11.81 9.74 -5.94
CA HIS A 277 -12.92 8.99 -5.36
C HIS A 277 -14.29 9.33 -6.00
N ILE A 278 -14.38 10.43 -6.75
CA ILE A 278 -15.56 10.87 -7.52
C ILE A 278 -15.27 11.01 -9.03
N LEU A 279 -14.21 10.38 -9.53
CA LEU A 279 -13.82 10.40 -10.94
C LEU A 279 -13.87 8.99 -11.53
N GLY A 280 -13.98 8.88 -12.85
CA GLY A 280 -13.88 7.58 -13.53
C GLY A 280 -15.18 6.76 -13.48
N PRO A 281 -15.12 5.43 -13.32
CA PRO A 281 -16.31 4.59 -13.51
C PRO A 281 -17.42 4.93 -12.51
N GLY A 282 -18.64 5.08 -13.03
CA GLY A 282 -19.80 5.47 -12.23
C GLY A 282 -20.04 6.99 -12.15
N TYR A 283 -19.13 7.82 -12.66
CA TYR A 283 -19.24 9.28 -12.61
C TYR A 283 -19.26 9.89 -14.01
N ILE A 284 -20.46 10.02 -14.60
CA ILE A 284 -20.64 10.39 -16.02
C ILE A 284 -20.40 11.87 -16.36
N ASN A 285 -20.33 12.75 -15.35
CA ASN A 285 -20.14 14.19 -15.54
C ASN A 285 -18.80 14.70 -14.99
N SER A 286 -17.95 13.80 -14.49
CA SER A 286 -16.72 14.17 -13.78
C SER A 286 -15.52 14.12 -14.73
N SER A 287 -15.18 15.27 -15.31
CA SER A 287 -14.01 15.41 -16.19
C SER A 287 -12.80 15.96 -15.42
N LEU A 288 -11.59 15.61 -15.85
CA LEU A 288 -10.36 16.21 -15.32
C LEU A 288 -9.91 17.34 -16.24
N ILE A 289 -9.87 18.56 -15.72
CA ILE A 289 -9.33 19.72 -16.44
C ILE A 289 -7.80 19.65 -16.36
N VAL A 290 -7.15 19.52 -17.51
CA VAL A 290 -5.69 19.49 -17.64
C VAL A 290 -5.14 20.90 -17.87
N ASP A 291 -5.79 21.63 -18.78
CA ASP A 291 -5.44 23.01 -19.09
C ASP A 291 -6.66 23.76 -19.61
N GLN A 292 -7.05 24.83 -18.93
CA GLN A 292 -8.23 25.63 -19.31
C GLN A 292 -7.98 26.45 -20.58
N ARG A 293 -6.77 27.01 -20.72
CA ARG A 293 -6.41 27.90 -21.84
C ARG A 293 -6.52 27.20 -23.19
N HIS A 294 -6.01 25.98 -23.29
CA HIS A 294 -6.04 25.15 -24.50
C HIS A 294 -7.20 24.13 -24.50
N ARG A 295 -8.15 24.27 -23.55
CA ARG A 295 -9.33 23.40 -23.39
C ARG A 295 -8.95 21.92 -23.45
N ILE A 296 -7.96 21.54 -22.64
CA ILE A 296 -7.51 20.15 -22.53
C ILE A 296 -8.20 19.55 -21.33
N VAL A 297 -9.01 18.53 -21.59
CA VAL A 297 -9.86 17.87 -20.60
C VAL A 297 -9.82 16.38 -20.87
N LEU A 298 -9.67 15.57 -19.82
CA LEU A 298 -9.91 14.13 -19.90
C LEU A 298 -11.37 13.85 -19.59
N SER A 299 -12.02 13.17 -20.52
CA SER A 299 -13.41 12.76 -20.40
C SER A 299 -13.60 11.68 -19.33
N PRO A 300 -14.82 11.52 -18.78
CA PRO A 300 -15.15 10.43 -17.87
C PRO A 300 -14.87 9.04 -18.46
N LYS A 301 -15.04 8.89 -19.78
CA LYS A 301 -14.77 7.65 -20.52
C LYS A 301 -13.27 7.33 -20.53
N GLU A 302 -12.41 8.33 -20.75
CA GLU A 302 -10.95 8.17 -20.68
C GLU A 302 -10.50 7.82 -19.27
N LEU A 303 -11.00 8.55 -18.26
CA LEU A 303 -10.70 8.27 -16.85
C LEU A 303 -11.10 6.84 -16.45
N SER A 304 -12.27 6.38 -16.92
CA SER A 304 -12.74 5.00 -16.72
C SER A 304 -11.87 3.96 -17.43
N THR A 305 -11.39 4.28 -18.63
CA THR A 305 -10.47 3.41 -19.38
C THR A 305 -9.17 3.22 -18.60
N TYR A 306 -8.56 4.31 -18.13
CA TYR A 306 -7.34 4.24 -17.34
C TYR A 306 -7.52 3.57 -15.98
N TYR A 307 -8.69 3.75 -15.35
CA TYR A 307 -9.04 3.01 -14.13
C TYR A 307 -9.05 1.49 -14.39
N ASN A 308 -9.71 1.06 -15.48
CA ASN A 308 -9.79 -0.36 -15.83
C ASN A 308 -8.41 -0.94 -16.16
N MET A 309 -7.58 -0.20 -16.92
CA MET A 309 -6.20 -0.58 -17.19
C MET A 309 -5.39 -0.72 -15.91
N ALA A 310 -5.55 0.20 -14.95
CA ALA A 310 -4.84 0.16 -13.67
C ALA A 310 -5.24 -1.03 -12.77
N HIS A 311 -6.41 -1.63 -12.98
CA HIS A 311 -6.93 -2.76 -12.19
C HIS A 311 -7.02 -4.08 -12.98
N GLN A 312 -6.59 -4.12 -14.23
CA GLN A 312 -6.74 -5.29 -15.10
C GLN A 312 -6.10 -6.56 -14.53
N GLY A 313 -4.97 -6.42 -13.81
CA GLY A 313 -4.28 -7.53 -13.17
C GLY A 313 -4.89 -7.96 -11.84
N VAL A 314 -5.66 -7.10 -11.20
CA VAL A 314 -6.24 -7.30 -9.86
C VAL A 314 -7.45 -8.23 -9.93
N TRP A 315 -8.37 -7.98 -10.84
CA TRP A 315 -9.64 -8.71 -10.89
C TRP A 315 -9.54 -10.22 -11.18
N PRO A 316 -8.62 -10.70 -12.05
CA PRO A 316 -8.38 -12.12 -12.20
C PRO A 316 -7.94 -12.79 -10.89
N MET A 317 -7.09 -12.13 -10.09
CA MET A 317 -6.64 -12.65 -8.80
C MET A 317 -7.80 -12.69 -7.79
N VAL A 318 -8.59 -11.62 -7.70
CA VAL A 318 -9.81 -11.58 -6.86
C VAL A 318 -10.75 -12.73 -7.24
N LYS A 319 -11.00 -12.94 -8.54
CA LYS A 319 -11.86 -14.03 -9.02
C LYS A 319 -11.35 -15.40 -8.54
N THR A 320 -10.05 -15.67 -8.70
CA THR A 320 -9.44 -16.94 -8.24
C THR A 320 -9.55 -17.10 -6.72
N ALA A 321 -9.38 -16.01 -5.96
CA ALA A 321 -9.55 -15.97 -4.50
C ALA A 321 -10.96 -16.38 -4.08
N LEU A 322 -11.97 -15.72 -4.68
CA LEU A 322 -13.38 -15.96 -4.39
C LEU A 322 -13.79 -17.39 -4.76
N LEU A 323 -13.34 -17.89 -5.91
CA LEU A 323 -13.59 -19.27 -6.32
C LEU A 323 -12.93 -20.28 -5.37
N THR A 324 -11.74 -19.97 -4.87
CA THR A 324 -11.06 -20.80 -3.86
C THR A 324 -11.85 -20.80 -2.55
N LEU A 325 -12.22 -19.63 -2.05
CA LEU A 325 -12.99 -19.45 -0.83
C LEU A 325 -14.35 -20.18 -0.89
N LYS A 326 -15.03 -20.09 -2.04
CA LYS A 326 -16.33 -20.75 -2.29
C LYS A 326 -16.29 -22.27 -2.10
N LYS A 327 -15.17 -22.93 -2.42
CA LYS A 327 -15.01 -24.38 -2.21
C LYS A 327 -15.19 -24.78 -0.74
N TYR A 328 -14.93 -23.87 0.19
CA TYR A 328 -15.01 -24.10 1.63
C TYR A 328 -16.34 -23.62 2.25
N GLN A 329 -17.29 -23.12 1.45
CA GLN A 329 -18.47 -22.42 1.95
C GLN A 329 -19.31 -23.24 2.94
N LYS A 330 -19.58 -24.51 2.60
CA LYS A 330 -20.45 -25.38 3.40
C LYS A 330 -19.89 -25.69 4.79
N ARG A 331 -18.56 -25.69 4.96
CA ARG A 331 -17.91 -26.09 6.21
C ARG A 331 -17.40 -24.91 7.03
N MET A 332 -17.02 -23.82 6.36
CA MET A 332 -16.26 -22.74 6.98
C MET A 332 -16.99 -21.40 7.02
N ASN A 333 -18.23 -21.33 6.49
CA ASN A 333 -19.04 -20.11 6.45
C ASN A 333 -18.20 -18.84 6.13
N PRO A 334 -17.64 -18.71 4.93
CA PRO A 334 -16.60 -17.75 4.62
C PRO A 334 -17.13 -16.31 4.56
N VAL A 335 -16.26 -15.37 4.92
CA VAL A 335 -16.47 -13.92 4.72
C VAL A 335 -15.31 -13.32 3.94
N VAL A 336 -15.61 -12.28 3.15
CA VAL A 336 -14.60 -11.50 2.43
C VAL A 336 -14.47 -10.16 3.15
N VAL A 337 -13.25 -9.82 3.56
CA VAL A 337 -12.93 -8.53 4.19
C VAL A 337 -12.00 -7.77 3.25
N ALA A 338 -12.45 -6.60 2.80
CA ALA A 338 -11.70 -5.71 1.93
C ALA A 338 -11.28 -4.44 2.66
N THR A 339 -10.07 -3.97 2.35
CA THR A 339 -9.48 -2.78 2.94
C THR A 339 -8.51 -2.11 1.98
N GLY A 340 -7.96 -0.94 2.33
CA GLY A 340 -6.95 -0.20 1.58
C GLY A 340 -7.49 1.12 1.03
N GLY A 341 -6.59 2.05 0.70
CA GLY A 341 -6.98 3.39 0.21
C GLY A 341 -7.83 3.34 -1.06
N THR A 342 -7.56 2.38 -1.96
CA THR A 342 -8.30 2.23 -3.23
C THR A 342 -9.75 1.75 -2.99
N VAL A 343 -10.04 1.07 -1.88
CA VAL A 343 -11.41 0.64 -1.51
C VAL A 343 -12.36 1.80 -1.29
N ARG A 344 -11.87 3.03 -1.06
CA ARG A 344 -12.73 4.22 -0.95
C ARG A 344 -13.48 4.54 -2.24
N HIS A 345 -13.03 4.04 -3.39
CA HIS A 345 -13.70 4.24 -4.66
C HIS A 345 -14.97 3.37 -4.79
N SER A 346 -16.12 4.00 -5.03
CA SER A 346 -17.44 3.35 -5.12
C SER A 346 -17.47 2.20 -6.14
N ALA A 347 -16.95 2.44 -7.35
CA ALA A 347 -16.87 1.43 -8.40
C ALA A 347 -16.12 0.16 -7.99
N LEU A 348 -15.03 0.28 -7.20
CA LEU A 348 -14.31 -0.88 -6.68
C LEU A 348 -15.21 -1.68 -5.73
N ARG A 349 -15.87 -1.01 -4.79
CA ARG A 349 -16.78 -1.64 -3.84
C ARG A 349 -17.91 -2.37 -4.55
N GLU A 350 -18.53 -1.73 -5.53
CA GLU A 350 -19.62 -2.31 -6.32
C GLU A 350 -19.14 -3.52 -7.13
N GLN A 351 -17.98 -3.41 -7.79
CA GLN A 351 -17.40 -4.51 -8.54
C GLN A 351 -17.05 -5.71 -7.64
N LEU A 352 -16.54 -5.48 -6.43
CA LEU A 352 -16.28 -6.55 -5.47
C LEU A 352 -17.57 -7.20 -4.97
N ARG A 353 -18.60 -6.41 -4.64
CA ARG A 353 -19.94 -6.92 -4.27
C ARG A 353 -20.52 -7.79 -5.39
N SER A 354 -20.48 -7.30 -6.63
CA SER A 354 -20.92 -8.04 -7.82
C SER A 354 -20.14 -9.35 -7.98
N SER A 355 -18.83 -9.32 -7.76
CA SER A 355 -17.96 -10.51 -7.87
C SER A 355 -18.27 -11.56 -6.79
N CYS A 356 -18.53 -11.14 -5.55
CA CYS A 356 -18.95 -12.05 -4.48
C CYS A 356 -20.31 -12.67 -4.79
N ASN A 357 -21.29 -11.86 -5.21
CA ASN A 357 -22.63 -12.32 -5.59
C ASN A 357 -22.58 -13.34 -6.74
N LYS A 358 -21.82 -13.06 -7.80
CA LYS A 358 -21.65 -13.98 -8.96
C LYS A 358 -21.10 -15.35 -8.58
N VAL A 359 -20.26 -15.43 -7.54
CA VAL A 359 -19.70 -16.69 -7.03
C VAL A 359 -20.60 -17.31 -5.94
N GLY A 360 -21.66 -16.62 -5.52
CA GLY A 360 -22.58 -17.04 -4.47
C GLY A 360 -21.93 -17.01 -3.08
N LEU A 361 -21.07 -16.03 -2.83
CA LEU A 361 -20.53 -15.69 -1.52
C LEU A 361 -21.33 -14.51 -0.91
N PRO A 362 -21.35 -14.35 0.42
CA PRO A 362 -21.96 -13.18 1.05
C PRO A 362 -21.30 -11.88 0.56
N PRO A 363 -21.98 -10.74 0.69
CA PRO A 363 -21.39 -9.44 0.40
C PRO A 363 -20.07 -9.25 1.16
N PRO A 364 -19.06 -8.60 0.54
CA PRO A 364 -17.82 -8.27 1.22
C PRO A 364 -18.06 -7.22 2.31
N VAL A 365 -17.30 -7.34 3.38
CA VAL A 365 -17.17 -6.39 4.48
C VAL A 365 -16.08 -5.40 4.13
N PHE A 366 -16.37 -4.10 4.28
CA PHE A 366 -15.38 -3.05 4.03
C PHE A 366 -14.88 -2.50 5.36
N ALA A 367 -13.64 -2.87 5.70
CA ALA A 367 -13.05 -2.62 7.01
C ALA A 367 -13.06 -1.13 7.40
N GLU A 368 -12.85 -0.22 6.44
CA GLU A 368 -12.85 1.24 6.70
C GLU A 368 -14.20 1.80 7.15
N SER A 369 -15.30 1.13 6.82
CA SER A 369 -16.65 1.57 7.18
C SER A 369 -17.26 0.77 8.33
N GLU A 370 -16.78 -0.45 8.54
CA GLU A 370 -17.41 -1.42 9.44
C GLU A 370 -16.59 -1.71 10.69
N PHE A 371 -15.27 -1.46 10.65
CA PHE A 371 -14.38 -1.61 11.79
C PHE A 371 -13.83 -0.24 12.20
N ASP A 372 -13.79 0.04 13.50
CA ASP A 372 -13.16 1.27 14.04
C ASP A 372 -11.63 1.16 13.99
N ILE A 373 -11.09 0.98 12.78
CA ILE A 373 -9.66 0.92 12.52
C ILE A 373 -9.21 2.35 12.25
N ALA A 374 -8.90 3.07 13.33
CA ALA A 374 -8.22 4.36 13.22
C ALA A 374 -6.89 4.17 12.44
N ASN A 375 -6.67 5.01 11.44
CA ASN A 375 -5.41 5.15 10.67
C ASN A 375 -5.10 3.99 9.69
N ASN A 376 -5.61 4.10 8.45
CA ASN A 376 -5.42 3.11 7.38
C ASN A 376 -3.96 2.74 7.07
N SER A 377 -3.02 3.67 7.21
CA SER A 377 -1.59 3.44 6.94
C SER A 377 -0.89 2.69 8.08
N GLY A 378 -1.33 2.92 9.32
CA GLY A 378 -0.74 2.33 10.51
C GLY A 378 -1.15 0.89 10.79
N LYS A 379 -2.27 0.43 10.21
CA LYS A 379 -2.81 -0.92 10.44
C LYS A 379 -1.85 -2.04 10.02
N LEU A 380 -1.14 -1.86 8.90
CA LEU A 380 -0.19 -2.87 8.40
C LEU A 380 1.05 -2.92 9.29
N ALA A 381 1.54 -1.76 9.74
CA ALA A 381 2.62 -1.72 10.72
C ALA A 381 2.22 -2.33 12.06
N ARG A 382 1.02 -2.04 12.55
CA ARG A 382 0.50 -2.68 13.77
C ARG A 382 0.32 -4.19 13.59
N GLY A 383 -0.19 -4.62 12.45
CA GLY A 383 -0.40 -6.02 12.12
C GLY A 383 0.89 -6.83 12.02
N ALA A 384 1.92 -6.28 11.37
CA ALA A 384 3.25 -6.89 11.38
C ALA A 384 3.85 -6.90 12.80
N ALA A 385 3.52 -5.93 13.66
CA ALA A 385 3.99 -5.88 15.03
C ALA A 385 3.49 -7.09 15.82
N LEU A 386 2.19 -7.31 15.70
CA LEU A 386 1.49 -8.41 16.36
C LEU A 386 1.96 -9.76 15.84
N ALA A 387 2.33 -9.85 14.55
CA ALA A 387 2.82 -11.08 13.96
C ALA A 387 4.17 -11.53 14.54
N GLU A 388 5.10 -10.60 14.76
CA GLU A 388 6.43 -10.92 15.30
C GLU A 388 6.53 -10.81 16.83
N GLY A 389 5.65 -10.03 17.48
CA GLY A 389 5.58 -9.94 18.94
C GLY A 389 5.44 -11.31 19.61
N ASP A 390 4.60 -12.18 19.05
CA ASP A 390 4.36 -13.53 19.53
C ASP A 390 5.55 -14.49 19.36
N ARG A 391 6.56 -14.14 18.56
CA ARG A 391 7.76 -14.96 18.39
C ARG A 391 8.84 -14.65 19.42
N ILE A 392 8.74 -13.51 20.11
CA ILE A 392 9.73 -13.01 21.06
C ILE A 392 9.33 -13.31 22.50
N THR A 393 8.04 -13.44 22.76
CA THR A 393 7.48 -13.99 24.01
C THR A 393 7.48 -15.51 23.98
#